data_AF-A0A2A4X767-F1
#
_entry.id   AF-A0A2A4X767-F1
#
_cell.length_a   1.000
_cell.length_b   1.000
_cell.length_c   1.000
_cell.angle_alpha   90.00
_cell.angle_beta   90.00
_cell.angle_gamma   90.00
#
_symmetry.space_group_name_H-M   'P 1'
#
loop_
_entity.id
_entity.type
_entity.pdbx_description
1 polymer ?
#
loop_
_entity_poly.entity_id
_entity_poly.type
_entity_poly.pdbx_seq_one_letter_code
_entity_poly.pdbx_strand_id
1 'polypeptide(L)'
;MGDYMTITNPAQRSPAQEILFQMRDVKSPQSTCFVCTEQMDPTRLKGGQPLKERIARLACTHILCGECALNWININAQPPCPICRAEIKHVTQFSFNGEGELKRVGELDVVVLKKLELEQAQQQELNQAQRELDQVISIPEVRRLMDQAQKALDQAQEALNQVKVLTLAEQHAKEALAQARDELAKVQERTPEAETLIQQAEEAQAQARDELKQAQAAQAPNVPALIVLAQEAVERVKAAATAATQAREAAATRGARDAQEAQERAARTWDRDEPVRLGLARQQRENAMVAVAGVTFLIFYIALIRAAVKMQNARYARLKLNKPSFPITKYVVFA
;
A
#
# COMPACT_ATOMS: atom_id res chain seq x y z
N MET A 1 41.02 -85.54 36.54
CA MET A 1 41.63 -84.32 35.98
C MET A 1 40.63 -83.20 36.18
N GLY A 2 40.85 -82.37 37.19
CA GLY A 2 39.95 -81.27 37.55
C GLY A 2 40.55 -79.96 37.11
N ASP A 3 39.80 -79.20 36.32
CA ASP A 3 40.17 -77.85 35.89
C ASP A 3 39.79 -76.84 36.97
N TYR A 4 40.79 -76.07 37.40
CA TYR A 4 40.70 -75.05 38.42
C TYR A 4 40.00 -73.81 37.85
N MET A 5 38.88 -73.40 38.45
CA MET A 5 38.26 -72.10 38.16
C MET A 5 39.13 -70.97 38.74
N THR A 6 39.66 -70.13 37.88
CA THR A 6 40.34 -68.89 38.26
C THR A 6 39.31 -67.89 38.80
N ILE A 7 39.26 -67.73 40.13
CA ILE A 7 38.47 -66.68 40.78
C ILE A 7 39.21 -65.35 40.57
N THR A 8 38.71 -64.49 39.68
CA THR A 8 39.26 -63.14 39.49
C THR A 8 38.80 -62.21 40.62
N ASN A 9 39.76 -61.49 41.19
CA ASN A 9 39.58 -60.54 42.29
C ASN A 9 38.61 -59.40 41.89
N PRO A 10 37.53 -59.14 42.66
CA PRO A 10 36.54 -58.10 42.35
C PRO A 10 37.15 -56.69 42.23
N ALA A 11 38.29 -56.42 42.87
CA ALA A 11 38.97 -55.11 42.79
C ALA A 11 39.62 -54.80 41.43
N GLN A 12 39.71 -55.78 40.51
CA GLN A 12 40.35 -55.62 39.20
C GLN A 12 39.38 -55.58 38.02
N ARG A 13 38.07 -55.55 38.28
CA ARG A 13 37.06 -55.52 37.21
C ARG A 13 36.97 -54.12 36.63
N SER A 14 37.07 -54.04 35.30
CA SER A 14 36.71 -52.80 34.63
C SER A 14 35.21 -52.51 34.83
N PRO A 15 34.75 -51.26 34.77
CA PRO A 15 33.32 -50.93 34.87
C PRO A 15 32.44 -51.70 33.86
N ALA A 16 32.99 -52.05 32.69
CA ALA A 16 32.32 -52.90 31.71
C ALA A 16 32.19 -54.37 32.17
N GLN A 17 33.20 -54.90 32.85
CA GLN A 17 33.17 -56.25 33.44
C GLN A 17 32.26 -56.32 34.67
N GLU A 18 32.17 -55.26 35.47
CA GLU A 18 31.22 -55.15 36.59
C GLU A 18 29.77 -55.20 36.09
N ILE A 19 29.46 -54.49 35.00
CA ILE A 19 28.14 -54.50 34.35
C ILE A 19 27.83 -55.88 33.76
N LEU A 20 28.77 -56.51 33.06
CA LEU A 20 28.61 -57.88 32.55
C LEU A 20 28.44 -58.89 33.68
N PHE A 21 29.08 -58.67 34.83
CA PHE A 21 28.96 -59.55 35.99
C PHE A 21 27.61 -59.39 36.70
N GLN A 22 27.08 -58.17 36.83
CA GLN A 22 25.72 -57.93 37.32
C GLN A 22 24.64 -58.47 36.35
N MET A 23 24.96 -58.60 35.06
CA MET A 23 24.08 -59.26 34.09
C MET A 23 24.28 -60.79 34.06
N ARG A 24 25.29 -61.34 34.75
CA ARG A 24 25.58 -62.77 34.79
C ARG A 24 24.58 -63.56 35.64
N ASP A 25 23.84 -62.87 36.52
CA ASP A 25 22.67 -63.42 37.22
C ASP A 25 21.39 -63.39 36.38
N VAL A 26 21.44 -62.83 35.15
CA VAL A 26 20.40 -63.01 34.11
C VAL A 26 20.60 -64.35 33.38
N LYS A 27 21.12 -65.36 34.10
CA LYS A 27 21.30 -66.75 33.64
C LYS A 27 20.05 -67.62 33.83
N SER A 28 18.86 -67.02 33.84
CA SER A 28 17.64 -67.75 33.48
C SER A 28 17.22 -67.32 32.06
N PRO A 29 17.35 -68.21 31.05
CA PRO A 29 17.11 -67.90 29.64
C PRO A 29 15.62 -67.74 29.27
N GLN A 30 14.84 -67.05 30.10
CA GLN A 30 13.45 -66.71 29.83
C GLN A 30 13.18 -65.21 30.06
N SER A 31 14.05 -64.35 29.56
CA SER A 31 13.79 -62.91 29.56
C SER A 31 12.83 -62.56 28.41
N THR A 32 11.56 -62.93 28.55
CA THR A 32 10.49 -62.40 27.72
C THR A 32 10.29 -60.92 28.05
N CYS A 33 10.17 -60.05 27.04
CA CYS A 33 9.83 -58.67 27.30
C CYS A 33 8.43 -58.61 27.92
N PHE A 34 8.29 -57.97 29.08
CA PHE A 34 7.01 -57.93 29.79
C PHE A 34 5.89 -57.25 29.00
N VAL A 35 6.24 -56.33 28.08
CA VAL A 35 5.27 -55.53 27.32
C VAL A 35 4.74 -56.30 26.10
N CYS A 36 5.62 -56.83 25.24
CA CYS A 36 5.20 -57.56 24.05
C CYS A 36 5.15 -59.09 24.23
N THR A 37 5.59 -59.60 25.37
CA THR A 37 5.74 -61.03 25.71
C THR A 37 6.70 -61.83 24.81
N GLU A 38 7.36 -61.17 23.85
CA GLU A 38 8.33 -61.83 22.96
C GLU A 38 9.60 -62.21 23.73
N GLN A 39 10.17 -63.38 23.40
CA GLN A 39 11.44 -63.83 23.98
C GLN A 39 12.59 -62.95 23.46
N MET A 40 13.31 -62.30 24.36
CA MET A 40 14.51 -61.53 24.03
C MET A 40 15.70 -62.50 23.85
N ASP A 41 15.67 -63.24 22.75
CA ASP A 41 16.74 -64.15 22.37
C ASP A 41 17.63 -63.47 21.32
N PRO A 42 18.91 -63.17 21.63
CA PRO A 42 19.83 -62.54 20.69
C PRO A 42 20.11 -63.37 19.44
N THR A 43 19.79 -64.66 19.46
CA THR A 43 20.00 -65.59 18.35
C THR A 43 18.77 -65.74 17.45
N ARG A 44 17.60 -65.23 17.89
CA ARG A 44 16.35 -65.43 17.16
C ARG A 44 16.22 -64.39 16.05
N LEU A 45 16.17 -64.86 14.80
CA LEU A 45 15.94 -64.03 13.62
C LEU A 45 14.43 -63.88 13.40
N LYS A 46 13.89 -62.66 13.42
CA LYS A 46 12.51 -62.39 12.94
C LYS A 46 12.59 -62.09 11.45
N GLY A 47 12.19 -63.04 10.61
CA GLY A 47 12.26 -62.89 9.13
C GLY A 47 13.66 -63.02 8.52
N GLY A 48 14.59 -63.75 9.16
CA GLY A 48 15.93 -64.03 8.62
C GLY A 48 16.94 -62.89 8.77
N GLN A 49 16.55 -61.76 9.38
CA GLN A 49 17.49 -60.73 9.81
C GLN A 49 17.76 -60.85 11.30
N PRO A 50 19.01 -60.68 11.77
CA PRO A 50 19.30 -60.58 13.19
C PRO A 50 18.44 -59.46 13.73
N LEU A 51 17.63 -59.77 14.74
CA LEU A 51 16.91 -58.76 15.49
C LEU A 51 17.97 -57.77 15.98
N LYS A 52 18.12 -56.64 15.28
CA LYS A 52 18.83 -55.45 15.75
C LYS A 52 18.06 -54.81 16.91
N GLU A 53 17.38 -55.63 17.70
CA GLU A 53 16.60 -55.21 18.83
C GLU A 53 17.59 -54.79 19.91
N ARG A 54 17.64 -53.48 20.08
CA ARG A 54 18.36 -52.89 21.19
C ARG A 54 17.69 -53.40 22.47
N ILE A 55 18.43 -53.99 23.38
CA ILE A 55 17.92 -54.28 24.71
C ILE A 55 17.96 -52.98 25.51
N ALA A 56 16.85 -52.62 26.16
CA ALA A 56 16.78 -51.47 27.04
C ALA A 56 16.80 -51.95 28.49
N ARG A 57 17.78 -51.47 29.27
CA ARG A 57 17.81 -51.62 30.72
C ARG A 57 17.30 -50.34 31.36
N LEU A 58 16.29 -50.48 32.22
CA LEU A 58 15.75 -49.39 33.03
C LEU A 58 16.65 -49.15 34.25
N ALA A 59 16.56 -47.96 34.85
CA ALA A 59 17.25 -47.62 36.10
C ALA A 59 16.99 -48.63 37.23
N CYS A 60 15.78 -49.22 37.29
CA CYS A 60 15.41 -50.27 38.24
C CYS A 60 15.92 -51.68 37.88
N THR A 61 16.85 -51.78 36.93
CA THR A 61 17.48 -53.02 36.40
C THR A 61 16.59 -53.95 35.56
N HIS A 62 15.29 -53.71 35.48
CA HIS A 62 14.39 -54.43 34.58
C HIS A 62 14.74 -54.22 33.11
N ILE A 63 14.51 -55.27 32.30
CA ILE A 63 14.91 -55.33 30.90
C ILE A 63 13.65 -55.40 30.02
N LEU A 64 13.63 -54.61 28.94
CA LEU A 64 12.59 -54.60 27.93
C LEU A 64 13.23 -54.58 26.53
N CYS A 65 12.48 -55.01 25.50
CA CYS A 65 12.84 -54.71 24.11
C CYS A 65 12.92 -53.18 23.93
N GLY A 66 13.90 -52.70 23.18
CA GLY A 66 14.18 -51.27 23.03
C GLY A 66 12.99 -50.49 22.49
N GLU A 67 12.26 -51.07 21.53
CA GLU A 67 11.04 -50.46 21.00
C GLU A 67 9.91 -50.41 22.04
N CYS A 68 9.71 -51.48 22.81
CA CYS A 68 8.73 -51.51 23.90
C CYS A 68 9.07 -50.51 25.00
N ALA A 69 10.35 -50.36 25.36
CA ALA A 69 10.79 -49.38 26.34
C ALA A 69 10.55 -47.95 25.86
N LEU A 70 10.92 -47.64 24.62
CA LEU A 70 10.72 -46.32 24.02
C LEU A 70 9.22 -45.99 23.90
N ASN A 71 8.42 -46.92 23.38
CA ASN A 71 6.98 -46.72 23.24
C ASN A 71 6.31 -46.52 24.61
N TRP A 72 6.70 -47.30 25.62
CA TRP A 72 6.20 -47.15 26.99
C TRP A 72 6.51 -45.77 27.59
N ILE A 73 7.70 -45.26 27.31
CA ILE A 73 8.14 -43.93 27.74
C ILE A 73 7.39 -42.82 27.02
N ASN A 74 7.14 -43.00 25.72
CA ASN A 74 6.43 -42.02 24.90
C ASN A 74 4.95 -41.89 25.30
N ILE A 75 4.29 -43.01 25.66
CA ILE A 75 2.88 -43.00 26.06
C ILE A 75 2.66 -42.36 27.44
N ASN A 76 3.64 -42.44 28.36
CA ASN A 76 3.47 -42.02 29.74
C ASN A 76 4.27 -40.75 30.08
N ALA A 77 3.60 -39.75 30.66
CA ALA A 77 4.23 -38.48 31.04
C ALA A 77 5.35 -38.67 32.10
N GLN A 78 5.19 -39.64 33.00
CA GLN A 78 6.19 -40.08 33.97
C GLN A 78 6.13 -41.61 34.01
N PRO A 79 6.84 -42.32 33.12
CA PRO A 79 6.64 -43.75 32.92
C PRO A 79 7.14 -44.52 34.16
N PRO A 80 6.26 -45.18 34.93
CA PRO A 80 6.71 -46.14 35.91
C PRO A 80 7.18 -47.40 35.18
N CYS A 81 8.15 -48.11 35.75
CA CYS A 81 8.52 -49.43 35.27
C CYS A 81 7.28 -50.34 35.22
N PRO A 82 6.97 -51.00 34.10
CA PRO A 82 5.78 -51.85 34.01
C PRO A 82 5.84 -53.05 34.96
N ILE A 83 7.03 -53.40 35.45
CA ILE A 83 7.25 -54.54 36.35
C ILE A 83 7.22 -54.10 37.82
N CYS A 84 8.08 -53.18 38.26
CA CYS A 84 8.18 -52.79 39.67
C CYS A 84 7.58 -51.43 40.02
N ARG A 85 7.02 -50.71 39.03
CA ARG A 85 6.45 -49.37 39.16
C ARG A 85 7.41 -48.26 39.63
N ALA A 86 8.71 -48.54 39.74
CA ALA A 86 9.72 -47.52 40.03
C ALA A 86 9.80 -46.49 38.88
N GLU A 87 10.02 -45.22 39.22
CA GLU A 87 10.18 -44.14 38.25
C GLU A 87 11.37 -44.41 37.31
N ILE A 88 11.14 -44.33 35.99
CA ILE A 88 12.19 -44.48 34.99
C ILE A 88 12.84 -43.10 34.74
N LYS A 89 14.08 -42.92 35.23
CA LYS A 89 14.86 -41.68 35.04
C LYS A 89 15.72 -41.71 33.77
N HIS A 90 16.35 -42.85 33.50
CA HIS A 90 17.21 -43.06 32.34
C HIS A 90 16.98 -44.46 31.76
N VAL A 91 17.21 -44.57 30.45
CA VAL A 91 17.23 -45.85 29.75
C VAL A 91 18.58 -46.03 29.08
N THR A 92 19.27 -47.11 29.45
CA THR A 92 20.50 -47.51 28.79
C THR A 92 20.18 -48.50 27.69
N GLN A 93 20.52 -48.16 26.45
CA GLN A 93 20.36 -49.04 25.30
C GLN A 93 21.64 -49.84 25.04
N PHE A 94 21.45 -51.12 24.80
CA PHE A 94 22.49 -52.07 24.45
C PHE A 94 22.16 -52.71 23.10
N SER A 95 23.18 -53.06 22.32
CA SER A 95 23.05 -53.85 21.10
C SER A 95 24.09 -54.95 21.12
N PHE A 96 23.75 -56.10 20.57
CA PHE A 96 24.74 -57.13 20.30
C PHE A 96 25.57 -56.73 19.07
N ASN A 97 26.88 -56.95 19.12
CA ASN A 97 27.69 -57.02 17.91
C ASN A 97 27.47 -58.38 17.22
N GLY A 98 27.93 -58.53 15.97
CA GLY A 98 27.81 -59.80 15.23
C GLY A 98 28.54 -60.99 15.87
N GLU A 99 29.28 -60.76 16.96
CA GLU A 99 30.02 -61.76 17.73
C GLU A 99 29.28 -62.14 19.03
N GLY A 100 28.08 -61.59 19.28
CA GLY A 100 27.26 -61.87 20.46
C GLY A 100 27.66 -61.10 21.72
N GLU A 101 28.58 -60.13 21.63
CA GLU A 101 28.93 -59.25 22.74
C GLU A 101 27.96 -58.06 22.82
N LEU A 102 27.52 -57.77 24.05
CA LEU A 102 26.63 -56.66 24.36
C LEU A 102 27.42 -55.34 24.43
N LYS A 103 27.23 -54.43 23.48
CA LYS A 103 27.82 -53.08 23.50
C LYS A 103 26.78 -52.05 23.89
N ARG A 104 27.13 -51.15 24.83
CA ARG A 104 26.31 -49.98 25.16
C ARG A 104 26.29 -49.06 23.94
N VAL A 105 25.09 -48.79 23.41
CA VAL A 105 24.89 -47.96 22.20
C VAL A 105 24.57 -46.52 22.55
N GLY A 106 23.95 -46.29 23.71
CA GLY A 106 23.63 -44.96 24.17
C GLY A 106 22.89 -44.96 25.50
N GLU A 107 22.82 -43.79 26.10
CA GLU A 107 22.01 -43.51 27.29
C GLU A 107 21.03 -42.41 26.90
N LEU A 108 19.74 -42.71 27.01
CA LEU A 108 18.67 -41.74 26.73
C LEU A 108 18.10 -41.27 28.05
N ASP A 109 18.28 -39.98 28.31
CA ASP A 109 17.55 -39.28 29.34
C ASP A 109 16.14 -38.96 28.81
N VAL A 110 15.13 -39.43 29.53
CA VAL A 110 13.72 -39.28 29.17
C VAL A 110 13.33 -37.79 29.09
N VAL A 111 14.03 -36.93 29.84
CA VAL A 111 13.82 -35.48 29.81
C VAL A 111 14.28 -34.86 28.49
N VAL A 112 15.38 -35.38 27.91
CA VAL A 112 15.95 -34.85 26.67
C VAL A 112 15.08 -35.19 25.46
N LEU A 113 14.49 -36.40 25.41
CA LEU A 113 13.57 -36.79 24.34
C LEU A 113 12.33 -35.90 24.29
N LYS A 114 11.71 -35.63 25.44
CA LYS A 114 10.52 -34.77 25.53
C LYS A 114 10.81 -33.33 25.15
N LYS A 115 11.99 -32.83 25.53
CA LYS A 115 12.43 -31.50 25.15
C LYS A 115 12.56 -31.39 23.62
N LEU A 116 13.12 -32.42 22.98
CA LEU A 116 13.27 -32.44 21.52
C LEU A 116 11.92 -32.50 20.79
N GLU A 117 10.97 -33.30 21.26
CA GLU A 117 9.62 -33.37 20.69
C GLU A 117 8.86 -32.04 20.85
N LEU A 118 8.99 -31.40 22.01
CA LEU A 118 8.39 -30.09 22.25
C LEU A 118 9.01 -29.01 21.34
N GLU A 119 10.33 -29.01 21.19
CA GLU A 119 11.02 -28.10 20.28
C GLU A 119 10.62 -28.33 18.81
N GLN A 120 10.44 -29.58 18.39
CA GLN A 120 9.96 -29.91 17.04
C GLN A 120 8.51 -29.46 16.81
N ALA A 121 7.62 -29.69 17.77
CA ALA A 121 6.23 -29.22 17.70
C ALA A 121 6.16 -27.70 17.64
N GLN A 122 6.94 -27.01 18.50
CA GLN A 122 7.01 -25.56 18.52
C GLN A 122 7.56 -25.00 17.20
N GLN A 123 8.58 -25.64 16.61
CA GLN A 123 9.12 -25.23 15.31
C GLN A 123 8.09 -25.44 14.19
N GLN A 124 7.29 -26.51 14.26
CA GLN A 124 6.23 -26.77 13.28
C GLN A 124 5.13 -25.72 13.34
N GLU A 125 4.68 -25.33 14.54
CA GLU A 125 3.72 -24.24 14.73
C GLU A 125 4.27 -22.90 14.23
N LEU A 126 5.54 -22.60 14.51
CA LEU A 126 6.19 -21.37 14.05
C LEU A 126 6.28 -21.31 12.52
N ASN A 127 6.62 -22.44 11.87
CA ASN A 127 6.63 -22.55 10.43
C ASN A 127 5.21 -22.45 9.81
N GLN A 128 4.18 -22.94 10.50
CA GLN A 128 2.79 -22.78 10.06
C GLN A 128 2.34 -21.31 10.17
N ALA A 129 2.57 -20.69 11.32
CA ALA A 129 2.26 -19.28 11.54
C ALA A 129 2.99 -18.38 10.53
N GLN A 130 4.25 -18.69 10.20
CA GLN A 130 5.00 -17.97 9.17
C GLN A 130 4.37 -18.12 7.78
N ARG A 131 3.89 -19.32 7.40
CA ARG A 131 3.18 -19.52 6.12
C ARG A 131 1.84 -18.80 6.06
N GLU A 132 1.08 -18.80 7.16
CA GLU A 132 -0.18 -18.04 7.26
C GLU A 132 0.09 -16.54 7.17
N LEU A 133 1.14 -16.06 7.84
CA LEU A 133 1.58 -14.68 7.73
C LEU A 133 2.03 -14.34 6.31
N ASP A 134 2.79 -15.20 5.64
CA ASP A 134 3.24 -15.00 4.27
C ASP A 134 2.06 -15.00 3.30
N GLN A 135 1.02 -15.81 3.52
CA GLN A 135 -0.24 -15.74 2.74
C GLN A 135 -0.98 -14.42 2.95
N VAL A 136 -0.96 -13.88 4.17
CA VAL A 136 -1.58 -12.60 4.52
C VAL A 136 -0.74 -11.40 4.10
N ILE A 137 0.59 -11.54 3.99
CA ILE A 137 1.50 -10.48 3.52
C ILE A 137 1.63 -10.53 1.98
N SER A 138 1.49 -11.71 1.37
CA SER A 138 1.27 -11.87 -0.06
C SER A 138 -0.16 -11.50 -0.41
N ILE A 139 -0.53 -10.23 -0.26
CA ILE A 139 -1.72 -9.72 -0.92
C ILE A 139 -1.28 -8.99 -2.20
N PRO A 140 -1.07 -9.71 -3.32
CA PRO A 140 -1.08 -9.11 -4.65
C PRO A 140 -2.22 -8.12 -4.81
N GLU A 141 -3.37 -8.38 -4.19
CA GLU A 141 -4.50 -7.45 -4.19
C GLU A 141 -4.19 -6.12 -3.47
N VAL A 142 -3.49 -6.10 -2.34
CA VAL A 142 -3.10 -4.82 -1.69
C VAL A 142 -2.11 -4.07 -2.56
N ARG A 143 -1.11 -4.75 -3.14
CA ARG A 143 -0.17 -4.11 -4.07
C ARG A 143 -0.89 -3.58 -5.31
N ARG A 144 -1.82 -4.35 -5.89
CA ARG A 144 -2.65 -3.94 -7.02
C ARG A 144 -3.52 -2.74 -6.68
N LEU A 145 -4.13 -2.72 -5.49
CA LEU A 145 -4.93 -1.61 -5.00
C LEU A 145 -4.07 -0.36 -4.76
N MET A 146 -2.84 -0.51 -4.23
CA MET A 146 -1.90 0.59 -4.12
C MET A 146 -1.47 1.13 -5.48
N ASP A 147 -1.16 0.26 -6.44
CA ASP A 147 -0.79 0.67 -7.80
C ASP A 147 -1.97 1.38 -8.50
N GLN A 148 -3.20 0.94 -8.27
CA GLN A 148 -4.41 1.61 -8.76
C GLN A 148 -4.63 2.96 -8.09
N ALA A 149 -4.47 3.04 -6.78
CA ALA A 149 -4.59 4.30 -6.04
C ALA A 149 -3.52 5.30 -6.48
N GLN A 150 -2.29 4.85 -6.73
CA GLN A 150 -1.22 5.70 -7.23
C GLN A 150 -1.53 6.24 -8.64
N LYS A 151 -2.00 5.38 -9.55
CA LYS A 151 -2.43 5.83 -10.89
C LYS A 151 -3.57 6.84 -10.82
N ALA A 152 -4.53 6.65 -9.93
CA ALA A 152 -5.63 7.60 -9.74
C ALA A 152 -5.13 8.94 -9.19
N LEU A 153 -4.14 8.93 -8.29
CA LEU A 153 -3.51 10.14 -7.76
C LEU A 153 -2.77 10.90 -8.86
N ASP A 154 -2.01 10.20 -9.71
CA ASP A 154 -1.28 10.82 -10.82
C ASP A 154 -2.25 11.47 -11.83
N GLN A 155 -3.37 10.81 -12.13
CA GLN A 155 -4.43 11.34 -12.99
C GLN A 155 -5.10 12.59 -12.37
N ALA A 156 -5.36 12.58 -11.07
CA ALA A 156 -5.93 13.73 -10.37
C ALA A 156 -4.97 14.94 -10.36
N GLN A 157 -3.66 14.68 -10.20
CA GLN A 157 -2.63 15.71 -10.24
C GLN A 157 -2.52 16.36 -11.62
N GLU A 158 -2.59 15.56 -12.69
CA GLU A 158 -2.60 16.07 -14.07
C GLU A 158 -3.85 16.93 -14.34
N ALA A 159 -5.03 16.49 -13.92
CA ALA A 159 -6.26 17.29 -14.04
C ALA A 159 -6.18 18.62 -13.26
N LEU A 160 -5.57 18.60 -12.07
CA LEU A 160 -5.34 19.81 -11.28
C LEU A 160 -4.41 20.80 -12.00
N ASN A 161 -3.36 20.30 -12.65
CA ASN A 161 -2.45 21.13 -13.45
C ASN A 161 -3.17 21.76 -14.64
N GLN A 162 -4.05 21.03 -15.32
CA GLN A 162 -4.87 21.57 -16.42
C GLN A 162 -5.81 22.68 -15.94
N VAL A 163 -6.45 22.50 -14.78
CA VAL A 163 -7.30 23.55 -14.18
C VAL A 163 -6.49 24.81 -13.88
N LYS A 164 -5.27 24.68 -13.34
CA LYS A 164 -4.39 25.84 -13.09
C LYS A 164 -4.06 26.62 -14.36
N VAL A 165 -3.79 25.92 -15.46
CA VAL A 165 -3.54 26.56 -16.77
C VAL A 165 -4.79 27.32 -17.24
N LEU A 166 -5.98 26.73 -17.10
CA LEU A 166 -7.23 27.40 -17.45
C LEU A 166 -7.52 28.63 -16.57
N THR A 167 -7.21 28.59 -15.28
CA THR A 167 -7.37 29.74 -14.39
C THR A 167 -6.45 30.90 -14.79
N LEU A 168 -5.20 30.61 -15.18
CA LEU A 168 -4.28 31.63 -15.71
C LEU A 168 -4.80 32.22 -17.03
N ALA A 169 -5.33 31.38 -17.93
CA ALA A 169 -5.95 31.84 -19.17
C ALA A 169 -7.16 32.74 -18.92
N GLU A 170 -7.99 32.43 -17.92
CA GLU A 170 -9.11 33.27 -17.50
C GLU A 170 -8.64 34.63 -16.97
N GLN A 171 -7.56 34.66 -16.18
CA GLN A 171 -6.96 35.92 -15.70
C GLN A 171 -6.46 36.79 -16.85
N HIS A 172 -5.72 36.22 -17.80
CA HIS A 172 -5.23 36.95 -18.97
C HIS A 172 -6.40 37.48 -19.83
N ALA A 173 -7.48 36.71 -19.99
CA ALA A 173 -8.66 37.17 -20.72
C ALA A 173 -9.36 38.35 -20.02
N LYS A 174 -9.42 38.35 -18.68
CA LYS A 174 -9.96 39.48 -17.90
C LYS A 174 -9.11 40.73 -18.04
N GLU A 175 -7.78 40.59 -18.02
CA GLU A 175 -6.86 41.71 -18.25
C GLU A 175 -7.02 42.30 -19.66
N ALA A 176 -7.11 41.45 -20.69
CA ALA A 176 -7.36 41.90 -22.06
C ALA A 176 -8.71 42.62 -22.21
N LEU A 177 -9.77 42.13 -21.54
CA LEU A 177 -11.07 42.80 -21.50
C LEU A 177 -11.02 44.16 -20.79
N ALA A 178 -10.24 44.29 -19.72
CA ALA A 178 -10.03 45.56 -19.04
C ALA A 178 -9.32 46.57 -19.96
N GLN A 179 -8.25 46.15 -20.63
CA GLN A 179 -7.54 46.99 -21.60
C GLN A 179 -8.45 47.45 -22.75
N ALA A 180 -9.25 46.54 -23.32
CA ALA A 180 -10.20 46.88 -24.38
C ALA A 180 -11.27 47.89 -23.93
N ARG A 181 -11.71 47.82 -22.66
CA ARG A 181 -12.64 48.82 -22.09
C ARG A 181 -12.00 50.19 -21.92
N ASP A 182 -10.75 50.23 -21.46
CA ASP A 182 -10.02 51.49 -21.33
C ASP A 182 -9.77 52.15 -22.70
N GLU A 183 -9.45 51.37 -23.73
CA GLU A 183 -9.33 51.88 -25.10
C GLU A 183 -10.66 52.39 -25.65
N LEU A 184 -11.76 51.66 -25.41
CA LEU A 184 -13.09 52.11 -25.80
C LEU A 184 -13.49 53.42 -25.11
N ALA A 185 -13.18 53.57 -23.82
CA ALA A 185 -13.42 54.80 -23.08
C ALA A 185 -12.64 55.98 -23.67
N LYS A 186 -11.37 55.78 -24.04
CA LYS A 186 -10.56 56.81 -24.74
C LYS A 186 -11.16 57.21 -26.08
N VAL A 187 -11.68 56.25 -26.84
CA VAL A 187 -12.35 56.56 -28.12
C VAL A 187 -13.63 57.36 -27.90
N GLN A 188 -14.43 56.99 -26.89
CA GLN A 188 -15.64 57.74 -26.52
C GLN A 188 -15.31 59.18 -26.12
N GLU A 189 -14.22 59.42 -25.38
CA GLU A 189 -13.78 60.76 -24.97
C GLU A 189 -13.33 61.63 -26.16
N ARG A 190 -12.77 61.03 -27.22
CA ARG A 190 -12.35 61.74 -28.44
C ARG A 190 -13.51 62.02 -29.42
N THR A 191 -14.67 61.43 -29.18
CA THR A 191 -15.86 61.60 -30.03
C THR A 191 -16.41 63.05 -29.96
N PRO A 192 -16.62 63.66 -28.77
CA PRO A 192 -17.08 65.05 -28.68
C PRO A 192 -16.05 66.06 -29.22
N GLU A 193 -14.74 65.79 -29.11
CA GLU A 193 -13.70 66.62 -29.75
C GLU A 193 -13.84 66.61 -31.28
N ALA A 194 -14.13 65.46 -31.87
CA ALA A 194 -14.37 65.37 -33.31
C ALA A 194 -15.67 66.09 -33.73
N GLU A 195 -16.72 66.04 -32.92
CA GLU A 195 -17.97 66.77 -33.18
C GLU A 195 -17.80 68.29 -33.12
N THR A 196 -17.07 68.78 -32.11
CA THR A 196 -16.75 70.21 -31.97
C THR A 196 -15.91 70.73 -33.13
N LEU A 197 -14.92 69.97 -33.62
CA LEU A 197 -14.16 70.34 -34.82
C LEU A 197 -15.03 70.41 -36.09
N ILE A 198 -16.02 69.52 -36.23
CA ILE A 198 -16.99 69.57 -37.34
C ILE A 198 -17.83 70.84 -37.23
N GLN A 199 -18.33 71.15 -36.03
CA GLN A 199 -19.16 72.32 -35.80
C GLN A 199 -18.41 73.64 -36.07
N GLN A 200 -17.14 73.73 -35.66
CA GLN A 200 -16.26 74.86 -35.98
C GLN A 200 -16.03 75.02 -37.48
N ALA A 201 -15.89 73.89 -38.21
CA ALA A 201 -15.72 73.92 -39.66
C ALA A 201 -17.00 74.41 -40.37
N GLU A 202 -18.18 74.00 -39.89
CA GLU A 202 -19.47 74.46 -40.41
C GLU A 202 -19.69 75.96 -40.16
N GLU A 203 -19.35 76.47 -38.97
CA GLU A 203 -19.41 77.89 -38.64
C GLU A 203 -18.45 78.73 -39.49
N ALA A 204 -17.19 78.28 -39.65
CA ALA A 204 -16.22 78.95 -40.52
C ALA A 204 -16.69 78.98 -41.98
N GLN A 205 -17.34 77.92 -42.45
CA GLN A 205 -17.93 77.88 -43.78
C GLN A 205 -19.10 78.86 -43.92
N ALA A 206 -19.97 78.96 -42.91
CA ALA A 206 -21.08 79.91 -42.91
C ALA A 206 -20.58 81.37 -42.93
N GLN A 207 -19.58 81.68 -42.10
CA GLN A 207 -18.97 83.00 -42.03
C GLN A 207 -18.32 83.41 -43.35
N ALA A 208 -17.52 82.52 -43.97
CA ALA A 208 -16.92 82.77 -45.27
C ALA A 208 -17.97 83.03 -46.37
N ARG A 209 -19.13 82.37 -46.27
CA ARG A 209 -20.24 82.56 -47.22
C ARG A 209 -20.92 83.92 -47.07
N ASP A 210 -21.04 84.42 -45.84
CA ASP A 210 -21.63 85.73 -45.58
C ASP A 210 -20.66 86.88 -45.91
N GLU A 211 -19.36 86.72 -45.63
CA GLU A 211 -18.32 87.64 -46.09
C GLU A 211 -18.28 87.74 -47.62
N LEU A 212 -18.46 86.62 -48.33
CA LEU A 212 -18.57 86.61 -49.79
C LEU A 212 -19.77 87.43 -50.29
N LYS A 213 -20.94 87.30 -49.66
CA LYS A 213 -22.13 88.08 -50.01
C LYS A 213 -21.93 89.58 -49.76
N GLN A 214 -21.28 89.94 -48.64
CA GLN A 214 -20.98 91.33 -48.32
C GLN A 214 -20.00 91.94 -49.32
N ALA A 215 -18.94 91.21 -49.69
CA ALA A 215 -17.98 91.63 -50.71
C ALA A 215 -18.63 91.79 -52.09
N GLN A 216 -19.60 90.94 -52.44
CA GLN A 216 -20.41 91.07 -53.66
C GLN A 216 -21.32 92.31 -53.63
N ALA A 217 -21.90 92.64 -52.47
CA ALA A 217 -22.75 93.83 -52.29
C ALA A 217 -21.96 95.15 -52.36
N ALA A 218 -20.68 95.15 -51.95
CA ALA A 218 -19.85 96.34 -51.87
C ALA A 218 -19.24 96.82 -53.21
N GLN A 219 -19.48 96.11 -54.34
CA GLN A 219 -18.96 96.45 -55.69
C GLN A 219 -17.47 96.89 -55.70
N ALA A 220 -16.61 96.15 -54.98
CA ALA A 220 -15.18 96.45 -54.97
C ALA A 220 -14.54 96.14 -56.35
N PRO A 221 -13.57 96.94 -56.84
CA PRO A 221 -13.01 96.80 -58.20
C PRO A 221 -12.16 95.53 -58.45
N ASN A 222 -12.06 94.61 -57.48
CA ASN A 222 -11.33 93.33 -57.58
C ASN A 222 -12.19 92.09 -57.27
N VAL A 223 -13.52 92.24 -57.22
CA VAL A 223 -14.50 91.20 -56.88
C VAL A 223 -14.36 89.91 -57.72
N PRO A 224 -14.05 89.93 -59.03
CA PRO A 224 -13.92 88.68 -59.81
C PRO A 224 -12.79 87.76 -59.32
N ALA A 225 -11.64 88.31 -58.95
CA ALA A 225 -10.49 87.52 -58.47
C ALA A 225 -10.75 86.94 -57.07
N LEU A 226 -11.43 87.69 -56.20
CA LEU A 226 -11.85 87.21 -54.87
C LEU A 226 -12.94 86.14 -54.96
N ILE A 227 -13.85 86.23 -55.94
CA ILE A 227 -14.86 85.19 -56.20
C ILE A 227 -14.18 83.86 -56.59
N VAL A 228 -13.17 83.90 -57.46
CA VAL A 228 -12.45 82.69 -57.89
C VAL A 228 -11.70 82.05 -56.70
N LEU A 229 -11.00 82.85 -55.89
CA LEU A 229 -10.31 82.36 -54.68
C LEU A 229 -11.29 81.77 -53.65
N ALA A 230 -12.45 82.41 -53.44
CA ALA A 230 -13.47 81.90 -52.54
C ALA A 230 -14.13 80.62 -53.07
N GLN A 231 -14.34 80.51 -54.38
CA GLN A 231 -14.86 79.29 -55.01
C GLN A 231 -13.85 78.14 -54.89
N GLU A 232 -12.56 78.37 -55.13
CA GLU A 232 -11.52 77.36 -54.88
C GLU A 232 -11.46 76.94 -53.41
N ALA A 233 -11.59 77.89 -52.47
CA ALA A 233 -11.62 77.57 -51.05
C ALA A 233 -12.84 76.71 -50.67
N VAL A 234 -14.02 77.05 -51.19
CA VAL A 234 -15.26 76.25 -50.98
C VAL A 234 -15.12 74.85 -51.57
N GLU A 235 -14.54 74.71 -52.77
CA GLU A 235 -14.34 73.39 -53.38
C GLU A 235 -13.27 72.56 -52.64
N ARG A 236 -12.23 73.18 -52.09
CA ARG A 236 -11.27 72.49 -51.20
C ARG A 236 -11.92 72.03 -49.89
N VAL A 237 -12.77 72.85 -49.29
CA VAL A 237 -13.52 72.48 -48.07
C VAL A 237 -14.51 71.36 -48.37
N LYS A 238 -15.24 71.42 -49.49
CA LYS A 238 -16.11 70.33 -49.91
C LYS A 238 -15.33 69.04 -50.10
N ALA A 239 -14.22 69.07 -50.85
CA ALA A 239 -13.38 67.90 -51.08
C ALA A 239 -12.83 67.30 -49.78
N ALA A 240 -12.41 68.15 -48.83
CA ALA A 240 -11.97 67.72 -47.51
C ALA A 240 -13.12 67.10 -46.69
N ALA A 241 -14.32 67.68 -46.75
CA ALA A 241 -15.50 67.12 -46.10
C ALA A 241 -15.86 65.75 -46.68
N THR A 242 -15.90 65.58 -48.01
CA THR A 242 -16.17 64.28 -48.63
C THR A 242 -15.11 63.24 -48.26
N ALA A 243 -13.84 63.63 -48.24
CA ALA A 243 -12.75 62.74 -47.83
C ALA A 243 -12.87 62.31 -46.36
N ALA A 244 -13.28 63.23 -45.46
CA ALA A 244 -13.52 62.93 -44.06
C ALA A 244 -14.71 61.97 -43.87
N THR A 245 -15.81 62.15 -44.62
CA THR A 245 -16.97 61.25 -44.57
C THR A 245 -16.61 59.84 -45.09
N GLN A 246 -15.88 59.76 -46.20
CA GLN A 246 -15.39 58.49 -46.75
C GLN A 246 -14.42 57.79 -45.80
N ALA A 247 -13.54 58.54 -45.12
CA ALA A 247 -12.65 57.99 -44.10
C ALA A 247 -13.43 57.43 -42.90
N ARG A 248 -14.50 58.11 -42.46
CA ARG A 248 -15.42 57.62 -41.41
C ARG A 248 -16.15 56.35 -41.84
N GLU A 249 -16.72 56.30 -43.03
CA GLU A 249 -17.39 55.10 -43.56
C GLU A 249 -16.42 53.93 -43.74
N ALA A 250 -15.21 54.19 -44.24
CA ALA A 250 -14.16 53.18 -44.38
C ALA A 250 -13.65 52.68 -43.01
N ALA A 251 -13.64 53.53 -41.97
CA ALA A 251 -13.29 53.12 -40.62
C ALA A 251 -14.42 52.30 -39.97
N ALA A 252 -15.69 52.72 -40.14
CA ALA A 252 -16.85 52.00 -39.63
C ALA A 252 -17.01 50.61 -40.28
N THR A 253 -16.81 50.52 -41.60
CA THR A 253 -16.88 49.25 -42.33
C THR A 253 -15.72 48.32 -41.98
N ARG A 254 -14.50 48.83 -41.78
CA ARG A 254 -13.37 48.03 -41.25
C ARG A 254 -13.65 47.52 -39.84
N GLY A 255 -14.09 48.40 -38.94
CA GLY A 255 -14.45 48.00 -37.57
C GLY A 255 -15.57 46.95 -37.52
N ALA A 256 -16.59 47.08 -38.38
CA ALA A 256 -17.66 46.08 -38.48
C ALA A 256 -17.15 44.73 -39.00
N ARG A 257 -16.24 44.74 -39.99
CA ARG A 257 -15.63 43.53 -40.55
C ARG A 257 -14.71 42.83 -39.55
N ASP A 258 -13.89 43.60 -38.84
CA ASP A 258 -13.00 43.09 -37.79
C ASP A 258 -13.80 42.52 -36.61
N ALA A 259 -14.90 43.17 -36.23
CA ALA A 259 -15.82 42.66 -35.21
C ALA A 259 -16.49 41.36 -35.66
N GLN A 260 -16.94 41.27 -36.91
CA GLN A 260 -17.51 40.04 -37.46
C GLN A 260 -16.48 38.92 -37.53
N GLU A 261 -15.25 39.18 -37.98
CA GLU A 261 -14.18 38.18 -37.98
C GLU A 261 -13.79 37.73 -36.57
N ALA A 262 -13.79 38.64 -35.59
CA ALA A 262 -13.57 38.28 -34.19
C ALA A 262 -14.70 37.40 -33.65
N GLN A 263 -15.95 37.69 -34.02
CA GLN A 263 -17.11 36.91 -33.63
C GLN A 263 -17.12 35.52 -34.28
N GLU A 264 -16.75 35.40 -35.56
CA GLU A 264 -16.57 34.11 -36.25
C GLU A 264 -15.37 33.31 -35.71
N ARG A 265 -14.28 33.98 -35.31
CA ARG A 265 -13.16 33.32 -34.61
C ARG A 265 -13.61 32.76 -33.26
N ALA A 266 -14.33 33.56 -32.47
CA ALA A 266 -14.88 33.13 -31.18
C ALA A 266 -15.86 31.97 -31.33
N ALA A 267 -16.74 32.00 -32.35
CA ALA A 267 -17.67 30.92 -32.65
C ALA A 267 -16.94 29.63 -33.05
N ARG A 268 -15.91 29.73 -33.91
CA ARG A 268 -15.08 28.56 -34.30
C ARG A 268 -14.31 27.96 -33.13
N THR A 269 -13.80 28.79 -32.21
CA THR A 269 -13.17 28.27 -30.99
C THR A 269 -14.17 27.62 -30.04
N TRP A 270 -15.37 28.19 -29.94
CA TRP A 270 -16.43 27.64 -29.09
C TRP A 270 -16.88 26.26 -29.54
N ASP A 271 -17.15 26.10 -30.84
CA ASP A 271 -17.62 24.84 -31.43
C ASP A 271 -16.54 23.74 -31.39
N ARG A 272 -15.27 24.13 -31.46
CA ARG A 272 -14.13 23.19 -31.33
C ARG A 272 -13.93 22.70 -29.90
N ASP A 273 -14.23 23.54 -28.91
CA ASP A 273 -13.99 23.25 -27.50
C ASP A 273 -15.23 22.68 -26.78
N GLU A 274 -16.42 22.75 -27.38
CA GLU A 274 -17.67 22.15 -26.88
C GLU A 274 -17.53 20.65 -26.52
N PRO A 275 -17.00 19.76 -27.40
CA PRO A 275 -16.82 18.35 -27.05
C PRO A 275 -15.78 18.15 -25.94
N VAL A 276 -14.77 19.02 -25.86
CA VAL A 276 -13.75 18.98 -24.81
C VAL A 276 -14.35 19.41 -23.48
N ARG A 277 -15.17 20.46 -23.44
CA ARG A 277 -15.90 20.91 -22.24
C ARG A 277 -16.90 19.88 -21.75
N LEU A 278 -17.68 19.28 -22.65
CA LEU A 278 -18.61 18.21 -22.30
C LEU A 278 -17.87 16.96 -21.80
N GLY A 279 -16.73 16.63 -22.42
CA GLY A 279 -15.82 15.58 -21.96
C GLY A 279 -15.27 15.86 -20.55
N LEU A 280 -14.76 17.07 -20.32
CA LEU A 280 -14.20 17.48 -19.03
C LEU A 280 -15.27 17.52 -17.93
N ALA A 281 -16.47 18.00 -18.23
CA ALA A 281 -17.59 18.01 -17.29
C ALA A 281 -18.06 16.58 -16.94
N ARG A 282 -18.08 15.67 -17.92
CA ARG A 282 -18.38 14.26 -17.68
C ARG A 282 -17.28 13.60 -16.83
N GLN A 283 -16.02 13.84 -17.15
CA GLN A 283 -14.89 13.31 -16.41
C GLN A 283 -14.81 13.87 -14.99
N GLN A 284 -15.14 15.15 -14.77
CA GLN A 284 -15.26 15.72 -13.43
C GLN A 284 -16.38 15.07 -12.62
N ARG A 285 -17.54 14.75 -13.23
CA ARG A 285 -18.60 14.00 -12.56
C ARG A 285 -18.18 12.59 -12.20
N GLU A 286 -17.49 11.89 -13.10
CA GLU A 286 -16.96 10.54 -12.86
C GLU A 286 -15.91 10.56 -11.73
N ASN A 287 -14.97 11.50 -11.77
CA ASN A 287 -13.97 11.69 -10.71
C ASN A 287 -14.61 12.07 -9.36
N ALA A 288 -15.64 12.92 -9.37
CA ALA A 288 -16.37 13.27 -8.16
C ALA A 288 -17.10 12.06 -7.55
N MET A 289 -17.71 11.21 -8.37
CA MET A 289 -18.34 9.97 -7.87
C MET A 289 -17.30 9.01 -7.29
N VAL A 290 -16.15 8.85 -7.94
CA VAL A 290 -15.05 8.00 -7.43
C VAL A 290 -14.51 8.54 -6.11
N ALA A 291 -14.34 9.86 -5.99
CA ALA A 291 -13.90 10.49 -4.75
C ALA A 291 -14.92 10.30 -3.61
N VAL A 292 -16.21 10.50 -3.87
CA VAL A 292 -17.27 10.25 -2.89
C VAL A 292 -17.29 8.78 -2.47
N ALA A 293 -17.20 7.85 -3.42
CA ALA A 293 -17.11 6.42 -3.14
C ALA A 293 -15.88 6.09 -2.27
N GLY A 294 -14.71 6.63 -2.60
CA GLY A 294 -13.48 6.46 -1.82
C GLY A 294 -13.60 6.97 -0.39
N VAL A 295 -14.18 8.16 -0.19
CA VAL A 295 -14.42 8.72 1.15
C VAL A 295 -15.40 7.87 1.94
N THR A 296 -16.50 7.41 1.33
CA THR A 296 -17.45 6.51 2.01
C THR A 296 -16.82 5.18 2.40
N PHE A 297 -15.97 4.61 1.54
CA PHE A 297 -15.24 3.38 1.83
C PHE A 297 -14.25 3.56 2.99
N LEU A 298 -13.52 4.68 3.02
CA LEU A 298 -12.60 5.00 4.11
C LEU A 298 -13.33 5.14 5.46
N ILE A 299 -14.48 5.81 5.48
CA ILE A 299 -15.31 5.94 6.69
C ILE A 299 -15.76 4.56 7.18
N PHE A 300 -16.23 3.70 6.27
CA PHE A 300 -16.65 2.33 6.59
C PHE A 300 -15.48 1.49 7.13
N TYR A 301 -14.31 1.59 6.52
CA TYR A 301 -13.09 0.91 6.95
C TYR A 301 -12.66 1.32 8.36
N ILE A 302 -12.66 2.63 8.66
CA ILE A 302 -12.37 3.15 10.01
C ILE A 302 -13.39 2.62 11.04
N ALA A 303 -14.67 2.53 10.67
CA ALA A 303 -15.71 1.96 11.53
C ALA A 303 -15.46 0.48 11.85
N LEU A 304 -15.05 -0.32 10.84
CA LEU A 304 -14.68 -1.72 11.02
C LEU A 304 -13.47 -1.89 11.96
N ILE A 305 -12.43 -1.06 11.79
CA ILE A 305 -11.26 -1.08 12.70
C ILE A 305 -11.70 -0.78 14.14
N ARG A 306 -12.51 0.26 14.36
CA ARG A 306 -13.03 0.58 15.70
C ARG A 306 -13.85 -0.57 16.29
N ALA A 307 -14.68 -1.23 15.49
CA ALA A 307 -15.45 -2.39 15.92
C ALA A 307 -14.55 -3.57 16.32
N ALA A 308 -13.51 -3.86 15.53
CA ALA A 308 -12.54 -4.91 15.82
C ALA A 308 -11.76 -4.64 17.12
N VAL A 309 -11.29 -3.41 17.32
CA VAL A 309 -10.60 -2.98 18.56
C VAL A 309 -11.54 -3.09 19.76
N LYS A 310 -12.81 -2.68 19.62
CA LYS A 310 -13.81 -2.82 20.69
C LYS A 310 -14.05 -4.30 21.05
N MET A 311 -14.09 -5.18 20.05
CA MET A 311 -14.23 -6.63 20.26
C MET A 311 -13.00 -7.23 20.97
N GLN A 312 -11.78 -6.83 20.57
CA GLN A 312 -10.56 -7.27 21.25
C GLN A 312 -10.52 -6.80 22.72
N ASN A 313 -10.84 -5.52 22.97
CA ASN A 313 -10.90 -4.98 24.33
C ASN A 313 -11.93 -5.70 25.19
N ALA A 314 -13.10 -6.04 24.62
CA ALA A 314 -14.11 -6.84 25.32
C ALA A 314 -13.61 -8.26 25.65
N ARG A 315 -12.87 -8.91 24.74
CA ARG A 315 -12.21 -10.20 25.02
C ARG A 315 -11.16 -10.09 26.13
N TYR A 316 -10.31 -9.07 26.08
CA TYR A 316 -9.32 -8.81 27.13
C TYR A 316 -9.97 -8.55 28.50
N ALA A 317 -11.09 -7.82 28.54
CA ALA A 317 -11.83 -7.58 29.78
C ALA A 317 -12.40 -8.88 30.38
N ARG A 318 -12.95 -9.79 29.54
CA ARG A 318 -13.41 -11.11 30.00
C ARG A 318 -12.28 -11.97 30.55
N LEU A 319 -11.11 -11.93 29.93
CA LEU A 319 -9.94 -12.69 30.40
C LEU A 319 -9.39 -12.15 31.73
N LYS A 320 -9.47 -10.83 31.98
CA LYS A 320 -9.08 -10.26 33.28
C LYS A 320 -10.02 -10.63 34.42
N LEU A 321 -11.33 -10.74 34.15
CA LEU A 321 -12.33 -11.13 35.14
C LEU A 321 -12.27 -12.63 35.50
N ASN A 322 -11.66 -13.44 34.65
CA ASN A 322 -11.54 -14.89 34.84
C ASN A 322 -10.13 -15.31 35.26
N LYS A 323 -9.38 -14.45 35.96
CA LYS A 323 -8.17 -14.89 36.68
C LYS A 323 -8.62 -15.71 37.89
N PRO A 324 -8.35 -17.04 37.94
CA PRO A 324 -8.55 -17.79 39.17
C PRO A 324 -7.67 -17.17 40.25
N SER A 325 -8.31 -16.75 41.34
CA SER A 325 -7.64 -16.34 42.56
C SER A 325 -6.91 -17.55 43.14
N PHE A 326 -5.69 -17.81 42.67
CA PHE A 326 -4.82 -18.76 43.33
C PHE A 326 -4.43 -18.16 44.69
N PRO A 327 -4.77 -18.81 45.83
CA PRO A 327 -4.32 -18.36 47.12
C PRO A 327 -2.78 -18.49 47.14
N ILE A 328 -2.10 -17.35 47.27
CA ILE A 328 -0.66 -17.32 47.46
C ILE A 328 -0.40 -17.87 48.86
N THR A 329 -0.09 -19.15 48.95
CA THR A 329 0.46 -19.77 50.15
C THR A 329 1.80 -19.09 50.42
N LYS A 330 1.85 -18.26 51.47
CA LYS A 330 3.07 -17.61 51.94
C LYS A 330 4.05 -18.70 52.39
N TYR A 331 5.09 -18.96 51.60
CA TYR A 331 6.25 -19.70 52.08
C TYR A 331 7.01 -18.80 53.05
N VAL A 332 6.88 -19.09 54.35
CA VAL A 332 7.72 -18.54 55.40
C VAL A 332 9.09 -19.20 55.27
N VAL A 333 10.07 -18.42 54.82
CA VAL A 333 11.49 -18.79 54.88
C VAL A 333 11.92 -18.64 56.33
N PHE A 334 12.16 -19.76 57.02
CA PHE A 334 12.90 -19.75 58.29
C PHE A 334 14.39 -19.73 57.97
N ALA A 335 15.08 -18.76 58.59
CA ALA A 335 16.52 -18.57 58.57
C ALA A 335 17.23 -19.55 59.53
#